data_AF-A0A061SAF2-F1
#
_entry.id   AF-A0A061SAF2-F1
#
_cell.length_a   1.000
_cell.length_b   1.000
_cell.length_c   1.000
_cell.angle_alpha   90.00
_cell.angle_beta   90.00
_cell.angle_gamma   90.00
#
_symmetry.space_group_name_H-M   'P 1'
#
loop_
_entity.id
_entity.type
_entity.pdbx_description
1 polymer ?
#
loop_
_entity_poly.entity_id
_entity_poly.type
_entity_poly.pdbx_seq_one_letter_code
_entity_poly.pdbx_strand_id
1 'polypeptide(L)'
;GPAGEEGEEVAVRVTFEPTRVAASFSDVLVVESAAGGVYECSVQGRAEGPRPQGPVEMRGSSGSVPHKNVFLQDATFHFSCDNPAFSVKSQSEVIRSKQTVNVAIAFKELPGHPRTGKLTISCPEHTPSPWIYYLRA
;
A
#
# COMPACT_ATOMS: atom_id res chain seq x y z
N GLY A 1 39.13 -11.27 22.21
CA GLY A 1 40.22 -10.39 22.68
C GLY A 1 39.61 -9.10 23.18
N PRO A 2 40.32 -8.28 23.97
CA PRO A 2 39.80 -6.96 24.35
C PRO A 2 39.63 -6.11 23.08
N ALA A 3 38.62 -5.24 23.07
CA ALA A 3 38.41 -4.28 21.99
C ALA A 3 39.64 -3.34 21.92
N GLY A 4 40.11 -3.04 20.71
CA GLY A 4 41.19 -2.08 20.49
C GLY A 4 40.80 -0.66 20.91
N GLU A 5 41.78 0.23 21.03
CA GLU A 5 41.59 1.64 21.47
C GLU A 5 40.74 2.49 20.50
N GLU A 6 40.41 1.96 19.32
CA GLU A 6 39.45 2.53 18.37
C GLU A 6 38.12 1.79 18.51
N GLY A 7 37.06 2.49 18.93
CA GLY A 7 35.72 1.93 19.02
C GLY A 7 35.24 1.35 17.68
N GLU A 8 34.29 0.41 17.75
CA GLU A 8 33.73 -0.25 16.56
C GLU A 8 32.52 0.54 16.02
N GLU A 9 32.54 0.89 14.73
CA GLU A 9 31.39 1.50 14.07
C GLU A 9 30.33 0.43 13.78
N VAL A 10 29.10 0.63 14.27
CA VAL A 10 27.98 -0.29 14.08
C VAL A 10 26.79 0.45 13.46
N ALA A 11 26.19 -0.15 12.44
CA ALA A 11 25.00 0.39 11.77
C ALA A 11 23.74 -0.41 12.12
N VAL A 12 22.66 0.28 12.50
CA VAL A 12 21.35 -0.32 12.74
C VAL A 12 20.42 -0.02 11.57
N ARG A 13 19.87 -1.06 10.93
CA ARG A 13 18.86 -0.90 9.88
C ARG A 13 17.47 -0.78 10.48
N VAL A 14 16.79 0.32 10.20
CA VAL A 14 15.40 0.57 10.60
C VAL A 14 14.51 0.45 9.36
N THR A 15 13.44 -0.34 9.45
CA THR A 15 12.43 -0.45 8.38
C THR A 15 11.17 0.27 8.79
N PHE A 16 10.71 1.20 7.97
CA PHE A 16 9.42 1.86 8.15
C PHE A 16 8.37 1.18 7.26
N GLU A 17 7.38 0.53 7.88
CA GLU A 17 6.21 0.01 7.18
C GLU A 17 4.95 0.76 7.62
N PRO A 18 4.34 1.57 6.74
CA PRO A 18 3.08 2.25 7.02
C PRO A 18 1.96 1.28 7.46
N THR A 19 1.25 1.66 8.52
CA THR A 19 0.07 0.95 9.02
C THR A 19 -1.23 1.74 8.85
N ARG A 20 -1.11 3.00 8.43
CA ARG A 20 -2.21 3.93 8.16
C ARG A 20 -1.88 4.75 6.92
N VAL A 21 -2.93 5.14 6.20
CA VAL A 21 -2.83 5.97 5.00
C VAL A 21 -2.72 7.45 5.39
N ALA A 22 -1.89 8.22 4.67
CA ALA A 22 -1.77 9.67 4.85
C ALA A 22 -1.51 10.13 6.30
N ALA A 23 -0.71 9.37 7.06
CA ALA A 23 -0.47 9.59 8.49
C ALA A 23 1.01 9.86 8.79
N SER A 24 1.26 10.64 9.84
CA SER A 24 2.60 10.80 10.44
C SER A 24 2.76 9.85 11.63
N PHE A 25 4.00 9.41 11.84
CA PHE A 25 4.42 8.50 12.88
C PHE A 25 5.65 9.10 13.56
N SER A 26 5.69 9.03 14.89
CA SER A 26 6.84 9.43 15.69
C SER A 26 7.03 8.37 16.76
N ASP A 27 8.26 7.92 16.95
CA ASP A 27 8.63 6.94 17.96
C ASP A 27 10.08 7.17 18.44
N VAL A 28 10.55 6.39 19.40
CA VAL A 28 11.92 6.44 19.93
C VAL A 28 12.60 5.09 19.73
N LEU A 29 13.73 5.11 19.00
CA LEU A 29 14.64 3.97 18.94
C LEU A 29 15.55 4.00 20.19
N VAL A 30 15.46 2.97 21.01
CA VAL A 30 16.30 2.79 22.21
C VAL A 30 17.37 1.73 21.92
N VAL A 31 18.63 2.09 22.12
CA VAL A 31 19.79 1.20 22.03
C VAL A 31 20.45 1.13 23.40
N GLU A 32 20.43 -0.04 24.02
CA GLU A 32 20.94 -0.24 25.38
C GLU A 32 22.08 -1.26 25.42
N SER A 33 23.09 -0.99 26.24
CA SER A 33 24.11 -1.96 26.61
C SER A 33 24.56 -1.78 28.06
N ALA A 34 24.95 -2.87 28.72
CA ALA A 34 25.41 -2.82 30.10
C ALA A 34 26.67 -1.95 30.30
N ALA A 35 27.54 -1.85 29.28
CA ALA A 35 28.78 -1.09 29.34
C ALA A 35 28.63 0.35 28.81
N GLY A 36 27.81 0.56 27.78
CA GLY A 36 27.64 1.85 27.11
C GLY A 36 26.40 2.64 27.55
N GLY A 37 25.55 2.08 28.42
CA GLY A 37 24.32 2.72 28.86
C GLY A 37 23.23 2.71 27.79
N VAL A 38 22.32 3.69 27.87
CA VAL A 38 21.14 3.83 27.01
C VAL A 38 21.32 5.02 26.07
N TYR A 39 21.09 4.79 24.78
CA TYR A 39 21.02 5.80 23.73
C TYR A 39 19.63 5.84 23.15
N GLU A 40 19.04 7.03 23.07
CA GLU A 40 17.71 7.24 22.50
C GLU A 40 17.81 8.11 21.24
N CYS A 41 17.10 7.70 20.18
CA CYS A 41 17.01 8.44 18.93
C CYS A 41 15.55 8.58 18.51
N SER A 42 15.06 9.80 18.36
CA SER A 42 13.71 10.03 17.83
C SER A 42 13.65 9.65 16.35
N VAL A 43 12.68 8.82 16.00
CA VAL A 43 12.40 8.42 14.61
C VAL A 43 11.06 8.97 14.17
N GLN A 44 11.02 9.51 12.95
CA GLN A 44 9.79 10.04 12.35
C GLN A 44 9.56 9.40 10.98
N GLY A 45 8.32 9.02 10.71
CA GLY A 45 7.89 8.44 9.45
C GLY A 45 6.64 9.13 8.94
N ARG A 46 6.50 9.25 7.62
CA ARG A 46 5.27 9.77 7.00
C ARG A 46 4.80 8.79 5.94
N ALA A 47 3.55 8.35 6.08
CA ALA A 47 2.84 7.64 5.02
C ALA A 47 2.17 8.67 4.12
N GLU A 48 2.40 8.56 2.82
CA GLU A 48 1.66 9.34 1.84
C GLU A 48 0.26 8.76 1.61
N GLY A 49 -0.64 9.61 1.12
CA GLY A 49 -1.91 9.13 0.58
C GLY A 49 -1.69 8.38 -0.73
N PRO A 50 -2.63 7.51 -1.14
CA PRO A 50 -2.57 6.87 -2.43
C PRO A 50 -2.58 7.92 -3.55
N ARG A 51 -1.62 7.82 -4.45
CA ARG A 51 -1.59 8.62 -5.69
C ARG A 51 -2.32 7.85 -6.79
N PRO A 52 -3.07 8.53 -7.69
CA PRO A 52 -3.59 7.89 -8.88
C PRO A 52 -2.47 7.25 -9.70
N GLN A 53 -2.69 6.01 -10.15
CA GLN A 53 -1.73 5.21 -10.90
C GLN A 53 -2.29 4.83 -12.28
N GLY A 54 -1.42 4.46 -13.20
CA GLY A 54 -1.79 3.94 -14.52
C GLY A 54 -1.18 4.72 -15.69
N PRO A 55 -1.60 4.40 -16.93
CA PRO A 55 -2.66 3.44 -17.24
C PRO A 55 -2.25 1.98 -16.95
N VAL A 56 -3.18 1.21 -16.39
CA VAL A 56 -3.12 -0.24 -16.30
C VAL A 56 -3.61 -0.78 -17.63
N GLU A 57 -2.71 -1.38 -18.41
CA GLU A 57 -3.02 -1.95 -19.71
C GLU A 57 -3.74 -3.30 -19.57
N MET A 58 -4.86 -3.46 -20.26
CA MET A 58 -5.52 -4.75 -20.42
C MET A 58 -4.75 -5.58 -21.46
N ARG A 59 -4.53 -6.86 -21.15
CA ARG A 59 -3.98 -7.85 -22.08
C ARG A 59 -5.15 -8.55 -22.77
N GLY A 60 -5.65 -7.94 -23.83
CA GLY A 60 -6.87 -8.40 -24.50
C GLY A 60 -8.12 -8.01 -23.71
N SER A 61 -8.81 -8.99 -23.13
CA SER A 61 -10.06 -8.78 -22.38
C SER A 61 -9.89 -8.80 -20.85
N SER A 62 -8.66 -8.74 -20.33
CA SER A 62 -8.42 -8.77 -18.89
C SER A 62 -7.17 -8.01 -18.46
N GLY A 63 -7.14 -7.59 -17.19
CA GLY A 63 -6.00 -6.97 -16.52
C GLY A 63 -6.04 -7.24 -15.02
N SER A 64 -5.02 -6.80 -14.29
CA SER A 64 -5.01 -6.93 -12.83
C SER A 64 -4.19 -5.84 -12.15
N VAL A 65 -4.61 -5.47 -10.94
CA VAL A 65 -3.94 -4.50 -10.08
C VAL A 65 -3.59 -5.15 -8.74
N PRO A 66 -2.31 -5.21 -8.32
CA PRO A 66 -1.95 -5.65 -6.99
C PRO A 66 -2.39 -4.60 -5.96
N HIS A 67 -3.09 -5.03 -4.92
CA HIS A 67 -3.57 -4.18 -3.84
C HIS A 67 -3.22 -4.78 -2.48
N LYS A 68 -2.49 -4.03 -1.65
CA LYS A 68 -2.09 -4.43 -0.30
C LYS A 68 -3.02 -3.80 0.74
N ASN A 69 -3.56 -4.61 1.65
CA ASN A 69 -4.10 -4.10 2.89
C ASN A 69 -2.94 -3.59 3.76
N VAL A 70 -2.80 -2.27 3.89
CA VAL A 70 -1.73 -1.66 4.70
C VAL A 70 -2.02 -1.68 6.21
N PHE A 71 -3.26 -1.98 6.62
CA PHE A 71 -3.73 -1.93 8.00
C PHE A 71 -3.29 -3.16 8.82
N LEU A 72 -3.34 -3.03 10.14
CA LEU A 72 -2.96 -4.08 11.10
C LEU A 72 -4.11 -5.05 11.41
N GLN A 73 -5.26 -4.85 10.79
CA GLN A 73 -6.44 -5.68 10.89
C GLN A 73 -6.90 -6.11 9.51
N ASP A 74 -7.69 -7.19 9.47
CA ASP A 74 -8.47 -7.54 8.30
C ASP A 74 -9.45 -6.40 8.01
N ALA A 75 -9.61 -6.06 6.74
CA ALA A 75 -10.40 -4.92 6.33
C ALA A 75 -11.21 -5.23 5.08
N THR A 76 -12.42 -4.69 5.01
CA THR A 76 -13.28 -4.81 3.83
C THR A 76 -12.92 -3.72 2.84
N PHE A 77 -12.49 -4.14 1.64
CA PHE A 77 -12.21 -3.24 0.52
C PHE A 77 -13.35 -3.33 -0.49
N HIS A 78 -13.71 -2.19 -1.08
CA HIS A 78 -14.72 -2.09 -2.12
C HIS A 78 -14.06 -1.71 -3.44
N PHE A 79 -14.55 -2.29 -4.54
CA PHE A 79 -14.00 -2.14 -5.88
C PHE A 79 -15.08 -1.65 -6.84
N SER A 80 -14.79 -0.59 -7.60
CA SER A 80 -15.72 -0.07 -8.60
C SER A 80 -15.02 0.45 -9.85
N CYS A 81 -15.65 0.25 -11.00
CA CYS A 81 -15.24 0.84 -12.28
C CYS A 81 -16.24 1.93 -12.68
N ASP A 82 -15.76 3.04 -13.23
CA ASP A 82 -16.62 4.14 -13.72
C ASP A 82 -17.08 3.98 -15.18
N ASN A 83 -16.50 3.04 -15.91
CA ASN A 83 -16.86 2.71 -17.29
C ASN A 83 -17.44 1.27 -17.33
N PRO A 84 -18.67 1.07 -17.82
CA PRO A 84 -19.31 -0.25 -17.89
C PRO A 84 -18.63 -1.25 -18.83
N ALA A 85 -17.71 -0.80 -19.70
CA ALA A 85 -16.86 -1.69 -20.49
C ALA A 85 -15.82 -2.43 -19.62
N PHE A 86 -15.60 -1.98 -18.39
CA PHE A 86 -14.72 -2.61 -17.41
C PHE A 86 -15.52 -3.15 -16.23
N SER A 87 -15.15 -4.32 -15.73
CA SER A 87 -15.79 -4.92 -14.55
C SER A 87 -14.79 -5.63 -13.64
N VAL A 88 -15.16 -5.77 -12.38
CA VAL A 88 -14.43 -6.54 -11.37
C VAL A 88 -15.26 -7.77 -11.00
N LYS A 89 -14.61 -8.87 -10.62
CA LYS A 89 -15.30 -10.12 -10.27
C LYS A 89 -16.19 -9.98 -9.03
N SER A 90 -15.70 -9.23 -8.04
CA SER A 90 -16.37 -8.97 -6.77
C SER A 90 -16.40 -7.46 -6.54
N GLN A 91 -17.49 -6.94 -6.00
CA GLN A 91 -17.61 -5.52 -5.64
C GLN A 91 -16.97 -5.21 -4.28
N SER A 92 -16.72 -6.23 -3.45
CA SER A 92 -15.97 -6.11 -2.21
C SER A 92 -15.26 -7.42 -1.85
N GLU A 93 -14.23 -7.32 -1.01
CA GLU A 93 -13.48 -8.45 -0.47
C GLU A 93 -12.92 -8.09 0.91
N VAL A 94 -12.92 -9.05 1.84
CA VAL A 94 -12.18 -8.93 3.09
C VAL A 94 -10.74 -9.34 2.83
N ILE A 95 -9.81 -8.41 2.96
CA ILE A 95 -8.39 -8.65 2.75
C ILE A 95 -7.72 -8.71 4.11
N ARG A 96 -7.00 -9.80 4.40
CA ARG A 96 -6.32 -9.97 5.68
C ARG A 96 -5.27 -8.90 5.92
N SER A 97 -4.97 -8.62 7.18
CA SER A 97 -3.90 -7.69 7.54
C SER A 97 -2.61 -7.97 6.77
N LYS A 98 -2.02 -6.91 6.20
CA LYS A 98 -0.78 -6.94 5.41
C LYS A 98 -0.79 -7.82 4.16
N GLN A 99 -1.90 -8.48 3.83
CA GLN A 99 -2.03 -9.30 2.63
C GLN A 99 -2.10 -8.44 1.37
N THR A 100 -1.48 -8.92 0.29
CA THR A 100 -1.65 -8.39 -1.06
C THR A 100 -2.55 -9.33 -1.87
N VAL A 101 -3.52 -8.77 -2.58
CA VAL A 101 -4.39 -9.48 -3.52
C VAL A 101 -4.27 -8.87 -4.91
N ASN A 102 -4.57 -9.65 -5.93
CA ASN A 102 -4.59 -9.18 -7.31
C ASN A 102 -6.04 -8.92 -7.72
N VAL A 103 -6.45 -7.65 -7.79
CA VAL A 103 -7.80 -7.28 -8.22
C VAL A 103 -7.89 -7.51 -9.73
N ALA A 104 -8.67 -8.51 -10.13
CA ALA A 104 -8.86 -8.86 -11.53
C ALA A 104 -9.91 -7.95 -12.18
N ILE A 105 -9.56 -7.42 -13.35
CA ILE A 105 -10.40 -6.53 -14.16
C ILE A 105 -10.68 -7.22 -15.48
N ALA A 106 -11.94 -7.29 -15.89
CA ALA A 106 -12.35 -7.73 -17.21
C ALA A 106 -12.68 -6.52 -18.08
N PHE A 107 -12.41 -6.64 -19.38
CA PHE A 107 -12.78 -5.65 -20.40
C PHE A 107 -13.65 -6.32 -21.46
N LYS A 108 -14.78 -5.70 -21.78
CA LYS A 108 -15.64 -6.05 -22.90
C LYS A 108 -15.91 -4.79 -23.69
N GLU A 109 -15.57 -4.82 -24.98
CA GLU A 109 -15.87 -3.69 -25.85
C GLU A 109 -17.37 -3.47 -25.96
N LEU A 110 -17.78 -2.21 -25.78
CA LEU A 110 -19.16 -1.77 -25.85
C LEU A 110 -19.25 -0.63 -26.88
N PRO A 111 -20.14 -0.73 -27.89
CA PRO A 111 -20.32 0.33 -28.88
C PRO A 111 -20.62 1.68 -28.21
N GLY A 112 -19.89 2.73 -28.61
CA GLY A 112 -20.07 4.08 -28.06
C GLY A 112 -19.39 4.35 -26.72
N HIS A 113 -18.69 3.37 -26.12
CA HIS A 113 -17.91 3.56 -24.90
C HIS A 113 -16.40 3.63 -25.18
N PRO A 114 -15.63 4.45 -24.42
CA PRO A 114 -14.19 4.53 -24.58
C PRO A 114 -13.50 3.24 -24.08
N ARG A 115 -12.31 2.94 -24.64
CA ARG A 115 -11.43 1.84 -24.17
C ARG A 115 -10.57 2.27 -22.96
N THR A 116 -11.02 3.26 -22.20
CA THR A 116 -10.37 3.77 -20.99
C THR A 116 -11.36 3.87 -19.84
N GLY A 117 -10.90 3.71 -18.61
CA GLY A 117 -11.76 3.84 -17.42
C GLY A 117 -10.93 4.07 -16.16
N LYS A 118 -11.59 4.00 -15.01
CA LYS A 118 -10.96 4.15 -13.70
C LYS A 118 -11.48 3.08 -12.76
N LEU A 119 -10.56 2.30 -12.19
CA LEU A 119 -10.81 1.46 -11.02
C LEU A 119 -10.59 2.31 -9.76
N THR A 120 -11.58 2.30 -8.88
CA THR A 120 -11.50 2.86 -7.53
C THR A 120 -11.53 1.72 -6.52
N ILE A 121 -10.53 1.67 -5.66
CA ILE A 121 -10.48 0.79 -4.50
C ILE A 121 -10.65 1.66 -3.25
N SER A 122 -11.63 1.36 -2.40
CA SER A 122 -11.90 2.13 -1.18
C SER A 122 -12.00 1.25 0.06
N CYS A 123 -11.69 1.83 1.21
CA CYS A 123 -11.82 1.19 2.52
C CYS A 123 -12.26 2.25 3.55
N PRO A 124 -13.52 2.68 3.49
CA PRO A 124 -13.99 3.86 4.24
C PRO A 124 -13.91 3.69 5.75
N GLU A 125 -13.91 2.45 6.25
CA GLU A 125 -13.74 2.13 7.68
C GLU A 125 -12.36 2.53 8.21
N HIS A 126 -11.34 2.55 7.35
CA HIS A 126 -9.94 2.79 7.76
C HIS A 126 -9.33 4.05 7.14
N THR A 127 -9.85 4.53 6.01
CA THR A 127 -9.34 5.74 5.36
C THR A 127 -10.39 6.39 4.45
N PRO A 128 -10.47 7.73 4.43
CA PRO A 128 -11.27 8.44 3.44
C PRO A 128 -10.61 8.48 2.05
N SER A 129 -9.32 8.08 1.93
CA SER A 129 -8.55 8.20 0.69
C SER A 129 -8.62 6.91 -0.13
N PRO A 130 -9.27 6.92 -1.31
CA PRO A 130 -9.30 5.75 -2.18
C PRO A 130 -8.00 5.59 -2.99
N TRP A 131 -7.71 4.36 -3.41
CA TRP A 131 -6.71 4.10 -4.44
C TRP A 131 -7.36 4.18 -5.81
N ILE A 132 -6.75 4.94 -6.71
CA ILE A 132 -7.25 5.18 -8.06
C ILE A 132 -6.29 4.58 -9.08
N TYR A 133 -6.82 3.79 -10.01
CA TYR A 133 -6.08 3.22 -11.13
C TYR A 133 -6.79 3.55 -12.44
N TYR A 134 -6.13 4.28 -13.32
CA TYR A 134 -6.62 4.50 -14.68
C TYR A 134 -6.39 3.24 -15.51
N LEU A 135 -7.37 2.86 -16.31
CA LEU A 135 -7.40 1.64 -17.10
C LEU A 135 -7.35 2.00 -18.59
N ARG A 136 -6.68 1.18 -19.38
CA ARG A 136 -6.68 1.26 -20.85
C ARG A 136 -6.69 -0.15 -21.44
N ALA A 137 -7.54 -0.37 -22.44
CA ALA A 137 -7.62 -1.61 -23.20
C ALA A 137 -7.22 -1.39 -24.67
#